data_AF-A0A7J8N2M0-F1
#
_entry.id   AF-A0A7J8N2M0-F1
#
_cell.length_a   1.000
_cell.length_b   1.000
_cell.length_c   1.000
_cell.angle_alpha   90.00
_cell.angle_beta   90.00
_cell.angle_gamma   90.00
#
_symmetry.space_group_name_H-M   'P 1'
#
loop_
_entity.id
_entity.type
_entity.pdbx_description
1 polymer ?
#
loop_
_entity_poly.entity_id
_entity_poly.type
_entity_poly.pdbx_seq_one_letter_code
_entity_poly.pdbx_strand_id
1 'polypeptide(L)'
;MVDLFDIKGIIHFGIAGNTNNSMSIGDVTIPNQIAHTGLWEWLNTNGTLDSADVAQLQIGDYNVPKGNGTNLLGHIGYMEEEYYSVAGEPNVAESLLWANISLQWLQLASKLEGMKLEQCVNSSLCLTERPKLVVGLRASTSNIFLDNAAYRDFLFQKFRVSSADMESAGVA
;
A
#
# COMPACT_ATOMS: atom_id res chain seq x y z
N MET A 1 18.27 -14.96 -1.05
CA MET A 1 17.51 -15.73 -2.07
C MET A 1 18.04 -15.38 -3.45
N VAL A 2 18.01 -14.09 -3.81
CA VAL A 2 18.54 -13.57 -5.08
C VAL A 2 20.05 -13.82 -5.28
N ASP A 3 20.82 -13.96 -4.19
CA ASP A 3 22.27 -14.24 -4.28
C ASP A 3 22.62 -15.70 -4.63
N LEU A 4 21.66 -16.62 -4.50
CA LEU A 4 21.92 -18.07 -4.61
C LEU A 4 21.25 -18.72 -5.81
N PHE A 5 20.25 -18.09 -6.42
CA PHE A 5 19.43 -18.67 -7.48
C PHE A 5 19.33 -17.75 -8.69
N ASP A 6 19.34 -18.33 -9.90
CA ASP A 6 18.99 -17.62 -11.14
C ASP A 6 17.47 -17.47 -11.25
N ILE A 7 16.93 -16.45 -10.58
CA ILE A 7 15.49 -16.19 -10.48
C ILE A 7 14.99 -15.51 -11.76
N LYS A 8 13.90 -16.04 -12.34
CA LYS A 8 13.22 -15.44 -13.51
C LYS A 8 12.06 -14.50 -13.15
N GLY A 9 11.59 -14.57 -11.92
CA GLY A 9 10.60 -13.66 -11.36
C GLY A 9 10.15 -14.11 -9.98
N ILE A 10 9.50 -13.20 -9.27
CA ILE A 10 9.04 -13.39 -7.89
C ILE A 10 7.53 -13.15 -7.87
N ILE A 11 6.80 -14.10 -7.29
CA ILE A 11 5.38 -13.94 -6.97
C ILE A 11 5.30 -13.91 -5.44
N HIS A 12 5.07 -12.72 -4.90
CA HIS A 12 4.76 -12.53 -3.49
C HIS A 12 3.23 -12.49 -3.31
N PHE A 13 2.72 -13.19 -2.31
CA PHE A 13 1.29 -13.23 -2.03
C PHE A 13 1.04 -13.41 -0.54
N GLY A 14 -0.10 -12.91 -0.09
CA GLY A 14 -0.51 -12.94 1.31
C GLY A 14 -1.89 -12.32 1.48
N ILE A 15 -2.27 -12.10 2.73
CA ILE A 15 -3.46 -11.33 3.07
C ILE A 15 -3.12 -9.85 3.14
N ALA A 16 -4.11 -8.99 2.90
CA ALA A 16 -3.96 -7.55 3.05
C ALA A 16 -5.23 -6.94 3.66
N GLY A 17 -5.07 -5.81 4.33
CA GLY A 17 -6.18 -4.95 4.73
C GLY A 17 -6.75 -4.22 3.51
N ASN A 18 -8.07 -4.11 3.44
CA ASN A 18 -8.71 -3.33 2.39
C ASN A 18 -8.71 -1.84 2.75
N THR A 19 -8.33 -0.97 1.79
CA THR A 19 -8.44 0.49 1.90
C THR A 19 -9.49 1.10 0.96
N ASN A 20 -10.03 0.32 0.02
CA ASN A 20 -10.96 0.77 -1.01
C ASN A 20 -12.37 0.18 -0.81
N ASN A 21 -13.37 1.06 -0.71
CA ASN A 21 -14.78 0.66 -0.51
C ASN A 21 -15.39 -0.12 -1.68
N SER A 22 -14.74 -0.20 -2.85
CA SER A 22 -15.18 -1.06 -3.96
C SER A 22 -14.72 -2.52 -3.85
N MET A 23 -13.96 -2.85 -2.81
CA MET A 23 -13.42 -4.19 -2.55
C MET A 23 -14.09 -4.80 -1.31
N SER A 24 -14.23 -6.12 -1.30
CA SER A 24 -14.87 -6.89 -0.23
C SER A 24 -13.91 -7.94 0.34
N ILE A 25 -14.19 -8.43 1.55
CA ILE A 25 -13.43 -9.56 2.12
C ILE A 25 -13.46 -10.74 1.14
N GLY A 26 -12.28 -11.32 0.90
CA GLY A 26 -12.09 -12.43 -0.02
C GLY A 26 -11.71 -12.02 -1.45
N ASP A 27 -11.92 -10.76 -1.83
CA ASP A 27 -11.44 -10.27 -3.11
C ASP A 27 -9.91 -10.37 -3.20
N VAL A 28 -9.42 -10.68 -4.39
CA VAL A 28 -7.99 -10.81 -4.68
C VAL A 28 -7.57 -9.63 -5.53
N THR A 29 -6.51 -8.93 -5.12
CA THR A 29 -5.93 -7.84 -5.88
C THR A 29 -4.54 -8.20 -6.37
N ILE A 30 -4.24 -7.91 -7.63
CA ILE A 30 -2.89 -7.96 -8.16
C ILE A 30 -2.49 -6.51 -8.47
N PRO A 31 -1.62 -5.89 -7.65
CA PRO A 31 -1.32 -4.48 -7.83
C PRO A 31 -0.47 -4.22 -9.08
N ASN A 32 -0.61 -3.05 -9.69
CA ASN A 32 0.35 -2.57 -10.70
C ASN A 32 1.48 -1.73 -10.11
N GLN A 33 1.26 -1.16 -8.94
CA GLN A 33 2.23 -0.35 -8.22
C GLN A 33 2.12 -0.63 -6.73
N ILE A 34 3.26 -0.69 -6.04
CA ILE A 34 3.35 -0.87 -4.59
C ILE A 34 4.14 0.33 -4.04
N ALA A 35 3.70 0.91 -2.93
CA ALA A 35 4.39 1.99 -2.24
C ALA A 35 4.67 1.63 -0.78
N HIS A 36 5.86 2.00 -0.29
CA HIS A 36 6.23 1.89 1.11
C HIS A 36 5.68 3.09 1.91
N THR A 37 4.39 3.04 2.28
CA THR A 37 3.72 4.13 3.02
C THR A 37 4.05 4.14 4.52
N GLY A 38 4.92 3.23 4.98
CA GLY A 38 5.50 3.24 6.31
C GLY A 38 6.65 4.23 6.49
N LEU A 39 7.15 4.83 5.40
CA LEU A 39 8.24 5.81 5.42
C LEU A 39 7.69 7.21 5.65
N TRP A 40 7.83 7.69 6.87
CA TRP A 40 7.38 9.01 7.24
C TRP A 40 8.13 9.54 8.46
N GLU A 41 8.13 10.87 8.61
CA GLU A 41 8.63 11.56 9.78
C GLU A 41 7.51 12.24 10.57
N TRP A 42 7.70 12.34 11.88
CA TRP A 42 6.81 13.12 12.73
C TRP A 42 7.33 14.55 12.88
N LEU A 43 6.46 15.50 12.61
CA LEU A 43 6.73 16.93 12.75
C LEU A 43 5.84 17.51 13.83
N ASN A 44 6.44 18.32 14.70
CA ASN A 44 5.68 19.07 15.71
C ASN A 44 4.69 20.03 15.05
N THR A 45 3.76 20.60 15.82
CA THR A 45 2.71 21.51 15.31
C THR A 45 3.24 22.67 14.46
N ASN A 46 4.43 23.20 14.80
CA ASN A 46 5.10 24.27 14.07
C ASN A 46 6.27 23.76 13.19
N GLY A 47 6.40 22.44 13.02
CA GLY A 47 7.35 21.84 12.09
C GLY A 47 7.02 22.24 10.66
N THR A 48 8.04 22.27 9.81
CA THR A 48 7.87 22.52 8.37
C THR A 48 8.16 21.20 7.66
N LEU A 49 7.30 20.80 6.74
CA LEU A 49 7.55 19.65 5.87
C LEU A 49 8.80 19.86 5.02
N ASP A 50 9.47 18.76 4.69
CA ASP A 50 10.47 18.82 3.63
C ASP A 50 9.76 19.03 2.28
N SER A 51 10.39 19.79 1.39
CA SER A 51 9.98 19.88 -0.01
C SER A 51 9.97 18.53 -0.74
N ALA A 52 10.72 17.54 -0.23
CA ALA A 52 10.75 16.17 -0.73
C ALA A 52 9.57 15.32 -0.25
N ASP A 53 8.80 15.75 0.74
CA ASP A 53 7.64 15.00 1.23
C ASP A 53 6.56 14.90 0.15
N VAL A 54 6.09 13.69 -0.11
CA VAL A 54 5.09 13.39 -1.14
C VAL A 54 3.65 13.56 -0.66
N ALA A 55 3.45 13.53 0.65
CA ALA A 55 2.15 13.73 1.27
C ALA A 55 2.28 14.17 2.73
N GLN A 56 1.23 14.78 3.25
CA GLN A 56 1.12 15.15 4.66
C GLN A 56 -0.18 14.63 5.26
N LEU A 57 -0.09 14.11 6.49
CA LEU A 57 -1.23 13.80 7.34
C LEU A 57 -1.24 14.73 8.56
N GLN A 58 -2.25 15.59 8.66
CA GLN A 58 -2.45 16.46 9.83
C GLN A 58 -3.16 15.68 10.94
N ILE A 59 -2.42 15.18 11.93
CA ILE A 59 -2.98 14.35 13.01
C ILE A 59 -3.96 15.16 13.88
N GLY A 60 -3.74 16.48 13.98
CA GLY A 60 -4.65 17.42 14.62
C GLY A 60 -6.12 17.29 14.16
N ASP A 61 -6.35 16.97 12.90
CA ASP A 61 -7.69 16.90 12.30
C ASP A 61 -8.49 15.66 12.74
N TYR A 62 -7.82 14.67 13.32
CA TYR A 62 -8.40 13.39 13.74
C TYR A 62 -8.69 13.40 15.25
N ASN A 63 -9.77 14.07 15.66
CA ASN A 63 -10.10 14.28 17.07
C ASN A 63 -11.52 13.82 17.45
N VAL A 64 -11.83 12.54 17.27
CA VAL A 64 -13.16 11.98 17.61
C VAL A 64 -13.14 11.26 18.98
N PRO A 65 -14.06 11.57 19.91
CA PRO A 65 -15.07 12.63 19.86
C PRO A 65 -14.46 14.02 19.98
N LYS A 66 -15.07 15.00 19.30
CA LYS A 66 -14.55 16.37 19.27
C LYS A 66 -14.75 17.04 20.62
N GLY A 67 -13.65 17.31 21.31
CA GLY A 67 -13.64 18.05 22.58
C GLY A 67 -13.65 19.58 22.38
N ASN A 68 -13.72 20.31 23.49
CA ASN A 68 -13.49 21.76 23.50
C ASN A 68 -11.99 22.04 23.43
N GLY A 69 -11.54 22.75 22.38
CA GLY A 69 -10.15 23.16 22.20
C GLY A 69 -9.55 22.68 20.87
N THR A 70 -8.34 23.18 20.58
CA THR A 70 -7.57 22.79 19.39
C THR A 70 -6.75 21.56 19.70
N ASN A 71 -6.77 20.56 18.82
CA ASN A 71 -5.84 19.43 18.91
C ASN A 71 -4.44 19.91 18.53
N LEU A 72 -3.49 19.79 19.46
CA LEU A 72 -2.12 20.26 19.28
C LEU A 72 -1.16 19.16 18.80
N LEU A 73 -1.68 17.98 18.43
CA LEU A 73 -0.87 16.94 17.80
C LEU A 73 -0.27 17.45 16.48
N GLY A 74 0.92 16.92 16.18
CA GLY A 74 1.71 17.30 15.02
C GLY A 74 1.14 16.81 13.70
N HIS A 75 2.03 16.69 12.73
CA HIS A 75 1.73 16.13 11.42
C HIS A 75 2.79 15.13 11.01
N ILE A 76 2.44 14.31 10.02
CA ILE A 76 3.32 13.32 9.44
C ILE A 76 3.66 13.75 8.02
N GLY A 77 4.94 13.77 7.67
CA GLY A 77 5.45 13.96 6.30
C GLY A 77 5.85 12.60 5.72
N TYR A 78 5.26 12.21 4.59
CA TYR A 78 5.57 10.95 3.91
C TYR A 78 6.71 11.16 2.93
N MET A 79 7.69 10.26 2.97
CA MET A 79 8.91 10.36 2.16
C MET A 79 8.93 9.25 1.11
N GLU A 80 9.76 9.45 0.09
CA GLU A 80 10.11 8.38 -0.86
C GLU A 80 11.21 7.48 -0.28
N GLU A 81 11.27 6.24 -0.77
CA GLU A 81 12.41 5.37 -0.50
C GLU A 81 13.58 5.76 -1.41
N GLU A 82 14.81 5.53 -0.96
CA GLU A 82 16.02 5.74 -1.76
C GLU A 82 16.71 4.41 -2.03
N TYR A 83 17.06 4.15 -3.29
CA TYR A 83 17.82 2.97 -3.68
C TYR A 83 18.97 3.33 -4.64
N TYR A 84 19.94 2.42 -4.75
CA TYR A 84 21.08 2.58 -5.65
C TYR A 84 21.07 1.49 -6.70
N SER A 85 21.02 1.88 -7.97
CA SER A 85 20.98 0.94 -9.09
C SER A 85 22.37 0.62 -9.62
N VAL A 86 22.59 -0.64 -10.02
CA VAL A 86 23.80 -1.04 -10.76
C VAL A 86 23.88 -0.35 -12.13
N ALA A 87 22.73 0.00 -12.71
CA ALA A 87 22.64 0.73 -13.98
C ALA A 87 22.66 2.26 -13.80
N GLY A 88 22.59 2.75 -12.56
CA GLY A 88 22.55 4.17 -12.22
C GLY A 88 23.94 4.78 -12.02
N GLU A 89 23.97 6.05 -11.64
CA GLU A 89 25.21 6.77 -11.33
C GLU A 89 25.77 6.34 -9.96
N PRO A 90 27.07 6.00 -9.85
CA PRO A 90 27.67 5.61 -8.58
C PRO A 90 27.52 6.69 -7.49
N ASN A 91 27.05 6.29 -6.30
CA ASN A 91 26.80 7.16 -5.15
C ASN A 91 25.72 8.22 -5.35
N VAL A 92 24.81 8.03 -6.33
CA VAL A 92 23.61 8.85 -6.47
C VAL A 92 22.41 7.96 -6.18
N ALA A 93 21.62 8.34 -5.18
CA ALA A 93 20.38 7.65 -4.86
C ALA A 93 19.29 7.97 -5.89
N GLU A 94 18.46 6.99 -6.19
CA GLU A 94 17.23 7.14 -6.95
C GLU A 94 16.05 7.06 -5.99
N SER A 95 15.14 8.03 -6.10
CA SER A 95 13.94 8.07 -5.27
C SER A 95 12.84 7.17 -5.83
N LEU A 96 12.15 6.47 -4.94
CA LEU A 96 11.14 5.47 -5.26
C LEU A 96 9.94 5.63 -4.34
N LEU A 97 8.87 6.22 -4.87
CA LEU A 97 7.54 6.12 -4.24
C LEU A 97 6.80 4.85 -4.69
N TRP A 98 6.84 4.55 -5.99
CA TRP A 98 6.05 3.48 -6.60
C TRP A 98 6.95 2.43 -7.27
N ALA A 99 7.07 1.26 -6.64
CA ALA A 99 7.60 0.07 -7.29
C ALA A 99 6.59 -0.44 -8.33
N ASN A 100 6.93 -0.32 -9.61
CA ASN A 100 6.04 -0.68 -10.72
C ASN A 100 6.20 -2.16 -11.08
N ILE A 101 5.09 -2.90 -11.11
CA ILE A 101 5.08 -4.26 -11.65
C ILE A 101 5.26 -4.21 -13.17
N SER A 102 6.15 -5.04 -13.71
CA SER A 102 6.43 -5.04 -15.15
C SER A 102 5.18 -5.35 -15.98
N LEU A 103 5.12 -4.77 -17.19
CA LEU A 103 4.02 -5.00 -18.13
C LEU A 103 3.81 -6.48 -18.48
N GLN A 104 4.90 -7.27 -18.56
CA GLN A 104 4.80 -8.68 -18.88
C GLN A 104 4.05 -9.47 -17.79
N TRP A 105 4.33 -9.17 -16.51
CA TRP A 105 3.63 -9.77 -15.37
C TRP A 105 2.17 -9.30 -15.30
N LEU A 106 1.90 -8.02 -15.58
CA LEU A 106 0.52 -7.49 -15.62
C LEU A 106 -0.31 -8.09 -16.76
N GLN A 107 0.28 -8.30 -17.93
CA GLN A 107 -0.38 -9.00 -19.05
C GLN A 107 -0.66 -10.48 -18.74
N LEU A 108 0.16 -11.13 -17.93
CA LEU A 108 -0.12 -12.47 -17.44
C LEU A 108 -1.28 -12.44 -16.43
N ALA A 109 -1.23 -11.51 -15.47
CA ALA A 109 -2.25 -11.34 -14.45
C ALA A 109 -3.63 -11.01 -15.05
N SER A 110 -3.69 -10.18 -16.10
CA SER A 110 -4.96 -9.80 -16.74
C SER A 110 -5.69 -10.99 -17.36
N LYS A 111 -4.99 -12.09 -17.69
CA LYS A 111 -5.63 -13.33 -18.16
C LYS A 111 -6.40 -14.07 -17.06
N LEU A 112 -6.20 -13.69 -15.80
CA LEU A 112 -6.92 -14.23 -14.64
C LEU A 112 -8.19 -13.43 -14.34
N GLU A 113 -8.40 -12.26 -14.96
CA GLU A 113 -9.63 -11.49 -14.77
C GLU A 113 -10.85 -12.30 -15.24
N GLY A 114 -11.91 -12.26 -14.44
CA GLY A 114 -13.11 -13.08 -14.66
C GLY A 114 -13.00 -14.53 -14.16
N MET A 115 -11.86 -14.94 -13.58
CA MET A 115 -11.75 -16.20 -12.85
C MET A 115 -12.83 -16.27 -11.76
N LYS A 116 -13.52 -17.41 -11.68
CA LYS A 116 -14.54 -17.66 -10.66
C LYS A 116 -13.86 -18.10 -9.36
N LEU A 117 -13.89 -17.25 -8.35
CA LEU A 117 -13.43 -17.58 -7.00
C LEU A 117 -14.55 -18.26 -6.21
N GLU A 118 -14.17 -19.20 -5.34
CA GLU A 118 -15.11 -19.86 -4.44
C GLU A 118 -15.62 -18.88 -3.38
N GLN A 119 -16.93 -18.85 -3.19
CA GLN A 119 -17.57 -17.98 -2.20
C GLN A 119 -17.59 -18.59 -0.80
N CYS A 120 -17.52 -19.92 -0.72
CA CYS A 120 -17.76 -20.69 0.48
C CYS A 120 -16.60 -21.62 0.73
N VAL A 121 -16.11 -21.65 1.97
CA VAL A 121 -15.15 -22.68 2.40
C VAL A 121 -15.88 -24.02 2.64
N ASN A 122 -17.14 -23.94 3.09
CA ASN A 122 -18.04 -25.08 3.25
C ASN A 122 -19.51 -24.61 3.27
N SER A 123 -20.46 -25.53 3.51
CA SER A 123 -21.90 -25.24 3.45
C SER A 123 -22.42 -24.24 4.49
N SER A 124 -21.69 -23.99 5.58
CA SER A 124 -22.08 -23.05 6.65
C SER A 124 -21.23 -21.79 6.72
N LEU A 125 -20.10 -21.73 6.00
CA LEU A 125 -19.16 -20.60 6.02
C LEU A 125 -18.95 -20.06 4.60
N CYS A 126 -19.71 -19.00 4.29
CA CYS A 126 -19.71 -18.31 3.00
C CYS A 126 -19.57 -16.80 3.18
N LEU A 127 -18.93 -16.15 2.22
CA LEU A 127 -18.92 -14.70 2.08
C LEU A 127 -20.27 -14.20 1.57
N THR A 128 -20.63 -12.95 1.90
CA THR A 128 -21.90 -12.33 1.47
C THR A 128 -21.96 -12.19 -0.06
N GLU A 129 -20.86 -11.76 -0.66
CA GLU A 129 -20.72 -11.63 -2.11
C GLU A 129 -19.68 -12.64 -2.61
N ARG A 130 -19.80 -13.04 -3.88
CA ARG A 130 -18.76 -13.87 -4.50
C ARG A 130 -17.51 -13.00 -4.71
N PRO A 131 -16.33 -13.46 -4.25
CA PRO A 131 -15.11 -12.71 -4.47
C PRO A 131 -14.77 -12.51 -5.95
N LYS A 132 -14.10 -11.41 -6.23
CA LYS A 132 -13.54 -11.09 -7.56
C LYS A 132 -12.02 -10.96 -7.49
N LEU A 133 -11.39 -11.21 -8.63
CA LEU A 133 -10.00 -10.86 -8.87
C LEU A 133 -9.96 -9.52 -9.63
N VAL A 134 -9.15 -8.58 -9.15
CA VAL A 134 -8.95 -7.26 -9.78
C VAL A 134 -7.47 -7.00 -10.00
N VAL A 135 -7.09 -6.64 -11.23
CA VAL A 135 -5.71 -6.32 -11.59
C VAL A 135 -5.54 -4.81 -11.75
N GLY A 136 -4.38 -4.28 -11.36
CA GLY A 136 -4.00 -2.90 -11.66
C GLY A 136 -4.40 -1.85 -10.63
N LEU A 137 -4.80 -2.29 -9.43
CA LEU A 137 -4.92 -1.40 -8.28
C LEU A 137 -3.54 -1.10 -7.69
N ARG A 138 -3.45 -0.13 -6.78
CA ARG A 138 -2.22 0.17 -6.05
C ARG A 138 -2.23 -0.49 -4.67
N ALA A 139 -1.06 -0.86 -4.18
CA ALA A 139 -0.88 -1.41 -2.84
C ALA A 139 0.00 -0.50 -1.98
N SER A 140 -0.27 -0.54 -0.68
CA SER A 140 0.48 0.14 0.38
C SER A 140 1.16 -0.92 1.23
N THR A 141 2.43 -0.72 1.56
CA THR A 141 3.16 -1.57 2.51
C THR A 141 3.69 -0.72 3.66
N SER A 142 3.57 -1.22 4.88
CA SER A 142 4.18 -0.62 6.08
C SER A 142 4.35 -1.68 7.16
N ASN A 143 5.15 -1.45 8.18
CA ASN A 143 5.23 -2.33 9.36
C ASN A 143 4.01 -2.18 10.32
N ILE A 144 2.86 -1.73 9.83
CA ILE A 144 1.68 -1.38 10.62
C ILE A 144 0.48 -2.24 10.20
N PHE A 145 -0.14 -2.93 11.16
CA PHE A 145 -1.47 -3.48 10.96
C PHE A 145 -2.52 -2.36 11.01
N LEU A 146 -3.19 -2.14 9.88
CA LEU A 146 -4.12 -1.02 9.71
C LEU A 146 -5.54 -1.35 10.17
N ASP A 147 -5.86 -1.04 11.42
CA ASP A 147 -7.21 -1.09 11.98
C ASP A 147 -7.70 0.29 12.45
N ASN A 148 -7.57 1.29 11.57
CA ASN A 148 -8.07 2.63 11.82
C ASN A 148 -8.79 3.14 10.57
N ALA A 149 -10.10 3.34 10.68
CA ALA A 149 -10.94 3.73 9.55
C ALA A 149 -10.50 5.07 8.92
N ALA A 150 -10.20 6.07 9.74
CA ALA A 150 -9.86 7.40 9.26
C ALA A 150 -8.48 7.42 8.58
N TYR A 151 -7.52 6.65 9.09
CA TYR A 151 -6.21 6.51 8.49
C TYR A 151 -6.25 5.71 7.18
N ARG A 152 -7.05 4.64 7.16
CA ARG A 152 -7.34 3.87 5.94
C ARG A 152 -7.91 4.77 4.83
N ASP A 153 -8.89 5.61 5.18
CA ASP A 153 -9.52 6.53 4.22
C ASP A 153 -8.52 7.57 3.72
N PHE A 154 -7.62 8.06 4.58
CA PHE A 154 -6.52 8.94 4.18
C PHE A 154 -5.61 8.27 3.14
N LEU A 155 -5.14 7.04 3.41
CA LEU A 155 -4.24 6.33 2.50
C LEU A 155 -4.90 6.12 1.13
N PHE A 156 -6.18 5.72 1.10
CA PHE A 156 -6.93 5.61 -0.15
C PHE A 156 -7.05 6.96 -0.87
N GLN A 157 -7.41 8.03 -0.18
CA GLN A 157 -7.62 9.34 -0.80
C GLN A 157 -6.33 9.95 -1.34
N LYS A 158 -5.23 9.81 -0.61
CA LYS A 158 -3.93 10.40 -0.97
C LYS A 158 -3.17 9.56 -1.98
N PHE A 159 -3.03 8.26 -1.73
CA PHE A 159 -2.16 7.40 -2.55
C PHE A 159 -2.94 6.56 -3.58
N ARG A 160 -4.28 6.50 -3.47
CA ARG A 160 -5.15 5.64 -4.31
C ARG A 160 -4.81 4.16 -4.19
N VAL A 161 -4.26 3.75 -3.05
CA VAL A 161 -4.04 2.35 -2.70
C VAL A 161 -5.37 1.67 -2.38
N SER A 162 -5.51 0.40 -2.73
CA SER A 162 -6.70 -0.41 -2.44
C SER A 162 -6.44 -1.54 -1.44
N SER A 163 -5.18 -1.90 -1.25
CA SER A 163 -4.73 -2.87 -0.25
C SER A 163 -3.60 -2.29 0.59
N ALA A 164 -3.51 -2.74 1.84
CA ALA A 164 -2.44 -2.42 2.78
C ALA A 164 -1.89 -3.72 3.40
N ASP A 165 -0.61 -4.01 3.20
CA ASP A 165 0.09 -5.17 3.76
C ASP A 165 1.37 -4.76 4.50
N MET A 166 2.17 -5.75 4.90
CA MET A 166 3.37 -5.53 5.71
C MET A 166 4.67 -6.04 5.05
N GLU A 167 4.60 -6.50 3.81
CA GLU A 167 5.71 -7.22 3.16
C GLU A 167 5.98 -6.81 1.70
N SER A 168 4.96 -6.48 0.89
CA SER A 168 5.12 -6.39 -0.57
C SER A 168 6.21 -5.43 -1.03
N ALA A 169 6.29 -4.21 -0.47
CA ALA A 169 7.35 -3.26 -0.84
C ALA A 169 8.75 -3.72 -0.41
N GLY A 170 8.87 -4.50 0.67
CA GLY A 170 10.17 -5.05 1.10
C GLY A 170 10.67 -6.20 0.21
N VAL A 171 9.79 -6.77 -0.62
CA VAL A 171 10.14 -7.81 -1.60
C VAL A 171 10.33 -7.23 -3.00
N ALA A 172 9.62 -6.15 -3.33
CA ALA A 172 9.65 -5.48 -4.63
C ALA A 172 10.97 -4.75 -4.88
#